data_AF-A0A5K1ECM0-F1
#
_entry.id   AF-A0A5K1ECM0-F1
#
_cell.length_a   1.000
_cell.length_b   1.000
_cell.length_c   1.000
_cell.angle_alpha   90.00
_cell.angle_beta   90.00
_cell.angle_gamma   90.00
#
_symmetry.space_group_name_H-M   'P 1'
#
loop_
_entity.id
_entity.type
_entity.pdbx_description
1 polymer ?
#
loop_
_entity_poly.entity_id
_entity_poly.type
_entity_poly.pdbx_seq_one_letter_code
_entity_poly.pdbx_strand_id
1 'polypeptide(L)'
;MPMEKPGVENVNVLAIECLKGSSKADEWNWEMLQTGDIVEELRIGSSACARSPFKSGRSGVQKLLHTAFKRNESSITVRVRRGRDEFVELQACIVPNDAAGRKQYMLRSIDDPNYAVGFVDRTESECFELQ
;
A
#
# COMPACT_ATOMS: atom_id res chain seq x y z
N MET A 1 -4.46 38.11 -20.67
CA MET A 1 -3.48 37.40 -19.82
C MET A 1 -4.02 36.01 -19.60
N PRO A 2 -3.46 34.97 -20.23
CA PRO A 2 -3.87 33.60 -19.92
C PRO A 2 -3.29 33.23 -18.55
N MET A 3 -4.17 32.91 -17.60
CA MET A 3 -3.78 32.27 -16.34
C MET A 3 -3.33 30.85 -16.69
N GLU A 4 -2.02 30.64 -16.69
CA GLU A 4 -1.42 29.31 -16.75
C GLU A 4 -1.93 28.56 -15.51
N LYS A 5 -2.78 27.55 -15.72
CA LYS A 5 -3.23 26.65 -14.66
C LYS A 5 -1.97 26.03 -14.05
N PRO A 6 -1.80 25.99 -12.71
CA PRO A 6 -0.66 25.29 -12.12
C PRO A 6 -0.69 23.87 -12.68
N GLY A 7 0.39 23.48 -13.36
CA GLY A 7 0.54 22.12 -13.85
C GLY A 7 0.26 21.21 -12.68
N VAL A 8 -0.74 20.35 -12.80
CA VAL A 8 -0.93 19.26 -11.85
C VAL A 8 0.34 18.45 -11.96
N GLU A 9 1.29 18.70 -11.06
CA GLU A 9 2.44 17.84 -10.90
C GLU A 9 1.85 16.46 -10.66
N ASN A 10 2.06 15.55 -11.61
CA ASN A 10 1.69 14.15 -11.44
C ASN A 10 2.65 13.57 -10.40
N VAL A 11 2.36 13.85 -9.12
CA VAL A 11 3.13 13.36 -7.99
C VAL A 11 3.00 11.85 -7.99
N ASN A 12 4.13 11.16 -8.18
CA ASN A 12 4.17 9.72 -8.04
C ASN A 12 4.00 9.35 -6.58
N VAL A 13 2.97 8.56 -6.32
CA VAL A 13 2.61 8.04 -5.01
C VAL A 13 2.70 6.52 -5.03
N LEU A 14 2.82 5.95 -3.83
CA LEU A 14 2.69 4.53 -3.65
C LEU A 14 1.21 4.23 -3.38
N ALA A 15 0.60 3.37 -4.19
CA ALA A 15 -0.79 2.99 -4.04
C ALA A 15 -0.92 1.51 -3.67
N ILE A 16 -2.06 1.17 -3.09
CA ILE A 16 -2.46 -0.22 -2.83
C ILE A 16 -2.91 -0.89 -4.13
N GLU A 17 -2.54 -2.15 -4.26
CA GLU A 17 -3.03 -3.06 -5.30
C GLU A 17 -3.65 -4.29 -4.63
N CYS A 18 -4.95 -4.51 -4.75
CA CYS A 18 -5.58 -5.72 -4.23
C CYS A 18 -5.20 -6.94 -5.09
N LEU A 19 -4.46 -7.89 -4.51
CA LEU A 19 -3.99 -9.10 -5.20
C LEU A 19 -4.96 -10.27 -5.05
N LYS A 20 -5.57 -10.40 -3.86
CA LYS A 20 -6.57 -11.41 -3.56
C LYS A 20 -7.69 -10.80 -2.74
N GLY A 21 -8.92 -10.90 -3.25
CA GLY A 21 -10.12 -10.43 -2.56
C GLY A 21 -10.42 -11.26 -1.32
N SER A 22 -11.05 -10.62 -0.32
CA SER A 22 -11.55 -11.33 0.86
C SER A 22 -12.59 -12.39 0.48
N SER A 23 -12.60 -13.49 1.22
CA SER A 23 -13.65 -14.52 1.10
C SER A 23 -14.96 -14.13 1.80
N LYS A 24 -14.98 -12.99 2.49
CA LYS A 24 -16.16 -12.37 3.12
C LYS A 24 -16.75 -11.29 2.22
N ALA A 25 -16.98 -11.64 0.95
CA ALA A 25 -17.45 -10.71 -0.08
C ALA A 25 -18.80 -10.03 0.24
N ASP A 26 -19.52 -10.47 1.28
CA ASP A 26 -20.81 -9.93 1.72
C ASP A 26 -20.70 -8.95 2.91
N GLU A 27 -19.53 -8.85 3.57
CA GLU A 27 -19.29 -7.92 4.67
C GLU A 27 -18.41 -6.78 4.14
N TRP A 28 -19.04 -5.72 3.65
CA TRP A 28 -18.36 -4.47 3.29
C TRP A 28 -17.66 -3.89 4.52
N ASN A 29 -16.38 -4.25 4.72
CA ASN A 29 -15.59 -3.69 5.81
C ASN A 29 -14.89 -2.42 5.32
N TRP A 30 -15.30 -1.29 5.87
CA TRP A 30 -14.69 0.03 5.62
C TRP A 30 -13.19 0.04 5.92
N GLU A 31 -12.74 -0.87 6.79
CA GLU A 31 -11.36 -1.07 7.22
C GLU A 31 -10.48 -1.79 6.18
N MET A 32 -11.08 -2.31 5.09
CA MET A 32 -10.31 -2.95 4.02
C MET A 32 -9.69 -1.92 3.09
N LEU A 33 -8.42 -2.12 2.75
CA LEU A 33 -7.76 -1.32 1.73
C LEU A 33 -8.34 -1.65 0.34
N GLN A 34 -8.31 -0.65 -0.53
CA GLN A 34 -8.82 -0.74 -1.88
C GLN A 34 -7.71 -0.43 -2.86
N THR A 35 -7.82 -0.98 -4.07
CA THR A 35 -6.91 -0.61 -5.16
C THR A 35 -7.05 0.88 -5.42
N GLY A 36 -5.93 1.60 -5.40
CA GLY A 36 -5.93 3.06 -5.56
C GLY A 36 -5.85 3.84 -4.25
N ASP A 37 -6.02 3.20 -3.08
CA ASP A 37 -5.72 3.86 -1.81
C ASP A 37 -4.24 4.28 -1.76
N ILE A 38 -3.97 5.53 -1.35
CA ILE A 38 -2.62 6.10 -1.36
C ILE A 38 -1.93 5.77 -0.05
N VAL A 39 -0.75 5.15 -0.08
CA VAL A 39 0.00 4.78 1.11
C VAL A 39 0.71 6.00 1.69
N GLU A 40 0.41 6.31 2.95
CA GLU A 40 0.97 7.44 3.67
C GLU A 40 2.03 7.00 4.68
N GLU A 41 1.81 5.87 5.35
CA GLU A 41 2.74 5.36 6.36
C GLU A 41 2.78 3.83 6.37
N LEU A 42 3.98 3.29 6.56
CA LEU A 42 4.26 1.88 6.79
C LEU A 42 4.99 1.74 8.12
N ARG A 43 4.40 1.02 9.06
CA ARG A 43 5.00 0.72 10.37
C ARG A 43 5.27 -0.77 10.46
N ILE A 44 6.53 -1.17 10.44
CA ILE A 44 6.95 -2.57 10.46
C ILE A 44 7.58 -2.90 11.81
N GLY A 45 7.04 -3.92 12.47
CA GLY A 45 7.44 -4.31 13.82
C GLY A 45 7.31 -3.15 14.81
N SER A 46 8.25 -3.08 15.75
CA SER A 46 8.32 -2.02 16.75
C SER A 46 9.26 -0.87 16.37
N SER A 47 10.03 -1.02 15.28
CA SER A 47 11.24 -0.23 15.07
C SER A 47 11.31 0.51 13.73
N ALA A 48 10.64 0.01 12.68
CA ALA A 48 10.73 0.60 11.35
C ALA A 48 9.46 1.38 11.00
N CYS A 49 9.63 2.66 10.65
CA CYS A 49 8.57 3.51 10.13
C CYS A 49 9.06 4.16 8.83
N ALA A 50 8.27 4.05 7.77
CA ALA A 50 8.49 4.71 6.50
C ALA A 50 7.25 5.52 6.14
N ARG A 51 7.45 6.75 5.66
CA ARG A 51 6.37 7.68 5.29
C ARG A 51 6.49 8.11 3.85
N SER A 52 5.35 8.47 3.24
CA SER A 52 5.31 9.16 1.98
C SER A 52 6.02 10.52 2.08
N PRO A 53 6.65 11.02 1.00
CA PRO A 53 6.92 10.33 -0.25
C PRO A 53 8.05 9.29 -0.13
N PHE A 54 7.87 8.13 -0.75
CA PHE A 54 8.85 7.05 -0.71
C PHE A 54 9.95 7.28 -1.77
N LYS A 55 11.20 7.52 -1.32
CA LYS A 55 12.38 7.86 -2.19
C LYS A 55 12.67 6.89 -3.35
N SER A 56 12.09 5.69 -3.36
CA SER A 56 12.21 4.73 -4.47
C SER A 56 10.91 3.98 -4.73
N GLY A 57 9.78 4.59 -4.35
CA GLY A 57 8.45 4.05 -4.58
C GLY A 57 8.31 2.60 -4.13
N ARG A 58 7.68 1.79 -4.98
CA ARG A 58 7.48 0.34 -4.78
C ARG A 58 8.79 -0.40 -4.59
N SER A 59 9.83 -0.06 -5.35
CA SER A 59 11.12 -0.75 -5.27
C SER A 59 11.81 -0.53 -3.91
N GLY A 60 11.66 0.68 -3.35
CA GLY A 60 12.14 1.00 -1.99
C GLY A 60 11.38 0.22 -0.92
N VAL A 61 10.05 0.17 -1.04
CA VAL A 61 9.20 -0.59 -0.12
C VAL A 61 9.47 -2.09 -0.21
N GLN A 62 9.64 -2.65 -1.41
CA GLN A 62 9.99 -4.07 -1.56
C GLN A 62 11.31 -4.44 -0.85
N LYS A 63 12.32 -3.55 -0.91
CA LYS A 63 13.57 -3.73 -0.15
C LYS A 63 13.33 -3.65 1.36
N LEU A 64 12.52 -2.69 1.81
CA LEU A 64 12.16 -2.54 3.22
C LEU A 64 11.46 -3.80 3.75
N LEU A 65 10.46 -4.32 3.03
CA LEU A 65 9.75 -5.55 3.37
C LEU A 65 10.69 -6.76 3.39
N HIS A 66 11.59 -6.85 2.41
CA HIS A 66 12.62 -7.90 2.37
C HIS A 66 13.50 -7.88 3.62
N THR A 67 14.03 -6.71 3.99
CA THR A 67 14.89 -6.56 5.17
C THR A 67 14.15 -6.92 6.45
N ALA A 68 12.90 -6.48 6.61
CA ALA A 68 12.10 -6.79 7.79
C ALA A 68 11.79 -8.29 7.90
N PHE A 69 11.37 -8.91 6.78
CA PHE A 69 11.15 -10.35 6.72
C PHE A 69 12.42 -11.14 7.08
N LYS A 70 13.59 -10.71 6.58
CA LYS A 70 14.90 -11.32 6.92
C LYS A 70 15.28 -11.16 8.40
N ARG A 71 14.75 -10.14 9.09
CA ARG A 71 14.92 -9.89 10.53
C ARG A 71 13.85 -10.57 11.39
N ASN A 72 12.96 -11.36 10.78
CA ASN A 72 11.82 -11.97 11.45
C ASN A 72 10.82 -10.94 12.02
N GLU A 73 10.81 -9.73 11.47
CA GLU A 73 9.82 -8.68 11.74
C GLU A 73 8.80 -8.67 10.58
N SER A 74 7.76 -9.49 10.70
CA SER A 74 6.74 -9.63 9.65
C SER A 74 5.45 -8.86 9.93
N SER A 75 5.23 -8.36 11.15
CA SER A 75 4.05 -7.54 11.48
C SER A 75 4.19 -6.16 10.85
N ILE A 76 3.15 -5.69 10.15
CA ILE A 76 3.13 -4.36 9.55
C ILE A 76 1.74 -3.73 9.70
N THR A 77 1.73 -2.42 9.97
CA THR A 77 0.55 -1.57 9.86
C THR A 77 0.74 -0.63 8.68
N VAL A 78 -0.26 -0.58 7.80
CA VAL A 78 -0.27 0.29 6.64
C VAL A 78 -1.37 1.32 6.84
N ARG A 79 -0.98 2.59 6.87
CA ARG A 79 -1.92 3.70 6.85
C ARG A 79 -2.01 4.23 5.43
N VAL A 80 -3.22 4.28 4.91
CA VAL A 80 -3.53 4.82 3.60
C VAL A 80 -4.44 6.03 3.71
N ARG A 81 -4.49 6.81 2.63
CA ARG A 81 -5.43 7.88 2.40
C ARG A 81 -6.40 7.50 1.28
N ARG A 82 -7.68 7.55 1.60
CA ARG A 82 -8.82 7.43 0.70
C ARG A 82 -9.43 8.83 0.54
N GLY A 83 -9.72 9.22 -0.69
CA GLY A 83 -10.10 10.58 -1.02
C GLY A 83 -9.09 11.63 -0.52
N ARG A 84 -9.61 12.80 -0.16
CA ARG A 84 -8.79 13.95 0.21
C ARG A 84 -8.31 13.93 1.66
N ASP A 85 -9.13 13.43 2.59
CA ASP A 85 -8.89 13.57 4.02
C ASP A 85 -9.31 12.33 4.85
N GLU A 86 -9.64 11.22 4.20
CA GLU A 86 -9.99 9.98 4.91
C GLU A 86 -8.78 9.07 5.02
N PHE A 87 -8.54 8.53 6.21
CA PHE A 87 -7.43 7.61 6.44
C PHE A 87 -7.94 6.28 6.94
N VAL A 88 -7.40 5.21 6.38
CA VAL A 88 -7.70 3.83 6.76
C VAL A 88 -6.39 3.16 7.16
N GLU A 89 -6.44 2.32 8.19
CA GLU A 89 -5.28 1.55 8.63
C GLU A 89 -5.57 0.05 8.51
N LEU A 90 -4.61 -0.69 7.98
CA LEU A 90 -4.66 -2.15 7.89
C LEU A 90 -3.51 -2.76 8.68
N GLN A 91 -3.83 -3.69 9.56
CA GLN A 91 -2.85 -4.58 10.16
C GLN A 91 -2.67 -5.83 9.29
N ALA A 92 -1.42 -6.13 8.96
CA ALA A 92 -1.06 -7.20 8.05
C ALA A 92 0.26 -7.87 8.44
N CYS A 93 0.52 -9.00 7.79
CA CYS A 93 1.76 -9.74 7.84
C CYS A 93 2.45 -9.69 6.49
N ILE A 94 3.76 -9.44 6.50
CA ILE A 94 4.63 -9.49 5.33
C ILE A 94 4.81 -10.96 4.93
N VAL A 95 4.38 -11.30 3.73
CA VAL A 95 4.51 -12.65 3.18
C VAL A 95 5.21 -12.62 1.82
N PRO A 96 6.09 -13.60 1.53
CA PRO A 96 6.68 -13.72 0.21
C PRO A 96 5.59 -14.11 -0.80
N ASN A 97 5.61 -13.46 -1.96
CA ASN A 97 4.83 -13.79 -3.13
C ASN A 97 5.82 -14.16 -4.25
N ASP A 98 5.88 -15.45 -4.58
CA ASP A 98 6.71 -15.97 -5.66
C ASP A 98 5.88 -15.98 -6.96
N ALA A 99 5.53 -14.77 -7.42
CA ALA A 99 4.83 -14.60 -8.68
C ALA A 99 5.86 -14.48 -9.82
N ALA A 100 5.78 -15.37 -10.82
CA ALA A 100 6.57 -15.31 -12.04
C ALA A 100 8.10 -15.24 -11.82
N GLY A 101 8.64 -15.94 -10.81
CA GLY A 101 10.08 -16.04 -10.55
C GLY A 101 10.74 -14.76 -10.02
N ARG A 102 9.95 -13.73 -9.70
CA ARG A 102 10.43 -12.55 -8.97
C ARG A 102 9.93 -12.62 -7.53
N LYS A 103 10.86 -12.73 -6.60
CA LYS A 103 10.57 -12.72 -5.17
C LYS A 103 10.06 -11.34 -4.77
N GLN A 104 8.74 -11.20 -4.69
CA GLN A 104 8.08 -9.99 -4.21
C GLN A 104 7.52 -10.24 -2.82
N TYR A 105 7.24 -9.17 -2.11
CA TYR A 105 6.58 -9.20 -0.81
C TYR A 105 5.20 -8.58 -0.97
N MET A 106 4.20 -9.32 -0.50
CA MET A 106 2.82 -8.83 -0.38
C MET A 106 2.44 -8.81 1.10
N LEU A 107 1.35 -8.12 1.39
CA LEU A 107 0.79 -8.05 2.72
C LEU A 107 -0.47 -8.90 2.78
N ARG A 108 -0.56 -9.73 3.81
CA ARG A 108 -1.76 -10.51 4.10
C ARG A 108 -2.39 -9.96 5.36
N SER A 109 -3.68 -9.65 5.34
CA SER A 109 -4.37 -9.14 6.53
C SER A 109 -4.31 -10.15 7.67
N ILE A 110 -4.27 -9.63 8.90
CA ILE A 110 -4.32 -10.45 10.12
C ILE A 110 -5.74 -10.98 10.33
N ASP A 111 -6.76 -10.21 10.00
CA ASP A 111 -8.18 -10.54 10.18
C ASP A 111 -8.73 -11.44 9.07
N ASP A 112 -8.15 -11.40 7.87
CA ASP A 112 -8.52 -12.29 6.76
C ASP A 112 -7.28 -12.82 6.02
N PRO A 113 -6.94 -14.13 6.17
CA PRO A 113 -5.79 -14.73 5.50
C PRO A 113 -5.94 -14.86 3.99
N ASN A 114 -7.16 -14.74 3.45
CA ASN A 114 -7.42 -14.73 2.01
C ASN A 114 -7.30 -13.33 1.42
N TYR A 115 -7.35 -12.28 2.24
CA TYR A 115 -7.18 -10.92 1.77
C TYR A 115 -5.68 -10.56 1.71
N ALA A 116 -5.22 -10.27 0.50
CA ALA A 116 -3.83 -9.91 0.25
C ALA A 116 -3.71 -8.68 -0.65
N VAL A 117 -2.81 -7.79 -0.29
CA VAL A 117 -2.53 -6.55 -1.01
C VAL A 117 -1.05 -6.40 -1.32
N GLY A 118 -0.77 -5.73 -2.43
CA GLY A 118 0.55 -5.33 -2.87
C GLY A 118 0.65 -3.80 -2.92
N PHE A 119 1.78 -3.36 -3.46
CA PHE A 119 2.09 -1.95 -3.66
C PHE A 119 2.40 -1.69 -5.13
N VAL A 120 1.95 -0.56 -5.65
CA VAL A 120 2.18 -0.13 -7.02
C VAL A 120 2.54 1.35 -7.07
N ASP A 121 3.42 1.74 -7.98
CA ASP A 121 3.71 3.16 -8.24
C ASP A 121 2.65 3.71 -9.20
N ARG A 122 1.93 4.76 -8.80
CA ARG A 122 0.91 5.45 -9.60
C ARG A 122 0.99 6.95 -9.38
N THR A 123 0.34 7.72 -10.24
CA THR A 123 0.14 9.15 -9.97
C THR A 123 -1.01 9.36 -8.97
N GLU A 124 -0.96 10.46 -8.21
CA GLU A 124 -2.05 10.81 -7.30
C GLU A 124 -3.40 10.95 -8.04
N SER A 125 -3.38 11.53 -9.24
CA SER A 125 -4.56 11.65 -10.10
C SER A 125 -5.19 10.28 -10.42
N GLU A 126 -4.39 9.30 -10.83
CA GLU A 126 -4.87 7.94 -11.09
C GLU A 126 -5.44 7.27 -9.85
N CYS A 127 -4.90 7.56 -8.68
CA CYS A 127 -5.40 7.02 -7.42
C CYS A 127 -6.81 7.55 -7.13
N PHE A 128 -7.06 8.85 -7.35
CA PHE A 128 -8.38 9.43 -7.17
C PHE A 128 -9.42 8.93 -8.18
N GLU A 129 -9.01 8.48 -9.37
CA GLU A 129 -9.93 7.89 -10.35
C GLU A 129 -10.35 6.45 -9.99
N LEU A 130 -9.64 5.78 -9.08
CA LEU A 130 -9.87 4.39 -8.69
C LEU A 130 -10.65 4.23 -7.38
N GLN A 131 -10.78 5.31 -6.62
CA GLN A 131 -11.44 5.37 -5.32
C GLN A 131 -12.93 5.70 -5.43
#